data_AF-A0A529M495-F1
#
_entry.id   AF-A0A529M495-F1
#
_cell.length_a   1.000
_cell.length_b   1.000
_cell.length_c   1.000
_cell.angle_alpha   90.00
_cell.angle_beta   90.00
_cell.angle_gamma   90.00
#
_symmetry.space_group_name_H-M   'P 1'
#
loop_
_entity.id
_entity.type
_entity.pdbx_description
1 polymer ?
#
loop_
_entity_poly.entity_id
_entity_poly.type
_entity_poly.pdbx_seq_one_letter_code
_entity_poly.pdbx_strand_id
1 'polypeptide(L)'
;AYWWPKAFGFRLDPFWGKVSFWCWVLGFWFAFMPLYILGLMGVTRRMRVFDDPSLQIWFVIAAFGAVLIAAGIAAFLVQIFVSIRKRAELADVTGDPWDGRTLE
;
A
#
# COMPACT_ATOMS: atom_id res chain seq x y z
N ALA A 1 8.00 -0.46 8.59
CA ALA A 1 9.08 0.54 8.67
C ALA A 1 9.55 0.77 10.11
N TYR A 2 8.64 1.00 11.06
CA TYR A 2 8.98 1.37 12.45
C TYR A 2 10.05 0.47 13.10
N TRP A 3 9.82 -0.84 13.24
CA TRP A 3 10.82 -1.75 13.84
C TRP A 3 11.87 -2.33 12.88
N TRP A 4 11.89 -1.88 11.61
CA TRP A 4 12.87 -2.40 10.64
C TRP A 4 14.33 -2.15 11.06
N PRO A 5 14.71 -0.95 11.56
CA PRO A 5 16.09 -0.72 11.99
C PRO A 5 16.47 -1.55 13.20
N LYS A 6 15.52 -1.85 14.09
CA LYS A 6 15.79 -2.71 15.24
C LYS A 6 16.10 -4.14 14.82
N ALA A 7 15.41 -4.64 13.79
CA ALA A 7 15.62 -5.99 13.27
C ALA A 7 16.86 -6.13 12.38
N PHE A 8 17.20 -5.10 11.58
CA PHE A 8 18.21 -5.20 10.52
C PHE A 8 19.36 -4.20 10.60
N GLY A 9 19.33 -3.24 11.53
CA GLY A 9 20.39 -2.26 11.77
C GLY A 9 20.42 -1.07 10.80
N PHE A 10 19.39 -0.87 9.95
CA PHE A 10 19.29 0.27 9.04
C PHE A 10 17.83 0.66 8.78
N ARG A 11 17.56 1.89 8.34
CA ARG A 11 16.21 2.37 8.02
C ARG A 11 15.77 2.02 6.60
N LEU A 12 14.46 1.91 6.40
CA LEU A 12 13.91 1.86 5.04
C LEU A 12 13.92 3.26 4.41
N ASP A 13 14.11 3.31 3.10
CA ASP A 13 14.08 4.54 2.31
C ASP A 13 12.70 5.22 2.43
N PRO A 14 12.65 6.50 2.89
CA PRO A 14 11.39 7.17 3.18
C PRO A 14 10.67 7.65 1.92
N PHE A 15 11.36 7.82 0.79
CA PHE A 15 10.73 8.25 -0.45
C PHE A 15 9.84 7.14 -0.99
N TRP A 16 10.38 5.94 -1.17
CA TRP A 16 9.60 4.79 -1.66
C TRP A 16 8.51 4.36 -0.68
N GLY A 17 8.74 4.52 0.63
CA GLY A 17 7.71 4.30 1.64
C GLY A 17 6.51 5.24 1.49
N LYS A 18 6.75 6.53 1.21
CA LYS A 18 5.67 7.50 0.94
C LYS A 18 4.94 7.21 -0.36
N VAL A 19 5.66 6.79 -1.42
CA VAL A 19 5.02 6.37 -2.68
C VAL A 19 4.10 5.18 -2.44
N SER A 20 4.58 4.13 -1.77
CA SER A 20 3.77 2.96 -1.44
C SER A 20 2.54 3.34 -0.61
N PHE A 21 2.72 4.17 0.42
CA PHE A 21 1.64 4.68 1.26
C PHE A 21 0.54 5.37 0.45
N TRP A 22 0.88 6.34 -0.40
CA TRP A 22 -0.12 7.08 -1.17
C TRP A 22 -0.82 6.21 -2.21
N CYS A 23 -0.10 5.30 -2.87
CA CYS A 23 -0.70 4.32 -3.76
C CYS A 23 -1.70 3.41 -3.02
N TRP A 24 -1.37 2.96 -1.81
CA TRP A 24 -2.27 2.16 -0.98
C TRP A 24 -3.51 2.94 -0.53
N VAL A 25 -3.34 4.16 -0.03
CA VAL A 25 -4.46 4.98 0.46
C VAL A 25 -5.42 5.28 -0.68
N LEU A 26 -4.93 5.83 -1.78
CA LEU A 26 -5.78 6.16 -2.93
C LEU A 26 -6.37 4.90 -3.56
N GLY A 27 -5.54 3.87 -3.76
CA GLY A 27 -5.97 2.60 -4.32
C GLY A 27 -7.06 1.93 -3.49
N PHE A 28 -6.98 1.97 -2.16
CA PHE A 28 -8.05 1.46 -1.28
C PHE A 28 -9.37 2.20 -1.50
N TRP A 29 -9.35 3.54 -1.51
CA TRP A 29 -10.56 4.33 -1.71
C TRP A 29 -11.19 4.03 -3.09
N PHE A 30 -10.39 4.01 -4.16
CA PHE A 30 -10.89 3.69 -5.50
C PHE A 30 -11.36 2.24 -5.65
N ALA A 31 -10.69 1.27 -5.01
CA ALA A 31 -11.02 -0.14 -5.12
C ALA A 31 -12.30 -0.51 -4.37
N PHE A 32 -12.47 0.03 -3.15
CA PHE A 32 -13.50 -0.44 -2.22
C PHE A 32 -14.70 0.50 -2.10
N MET A 33 -14.58 1.82 -2.32
CA MET A 33 -15.75 2.69 -2.26
C MET A 33 -16.83 2.39 -3.31
N PRO A 34 -16.50 2.11 -4.58
CA PRO A 34 -17.50 1.73 -5.57
C PRO A 34 -18.29 0.48 -5.17
N LEU A 35 -17.70 -0.41 -4.37
CA LEU A 35 -18.37 -1.63 -3.92
C LEU A 35 -19.48 -1.35 -2.91
N TYR A 36 -19.40 -0.25 -2.13
CA TYR A 36 -20.53 0.18 -1.29
C TYR A 36 -21.71 0.62 -2.16
N ILE A 37 -21.45 1.37 -3.23
CA ILE A 37 -22.47 1.82 -4.17
C ILE A 37 -23.11 0.60 -4.86
N LEU A 38 -22.28 -0.31 -5.38
CA LEU A 38 -22.76 -1.56 -5.99
C LEU A 38 -23.60 -2.39 -5.01
N GLY A 39 -23.19 -2.50 -3.75
CA GLY A 39 -23.96 -3.16 -2.70
C GLY A 39 -25.33 -2.52 -2.47
N LEU A 40 -25.40 -1.19 -2.47
CA LEU A 40 -26.66 -0.43 -2.35
C LEU A 40 -27.53 -0.55 -3.62
N MET A 41 -26.93 -0.80 -4.78
CA MET A 41 -27.64 -1.13 -6.03
C MET A 41 -28.14 -2.59 -6.06
N GLY A 42 -27.92 -3.37 -5.01
CA GLY A 42 -28.39 -4.75 -4.90
C GLY A 42 -27.45 -5.81 -5.51
N VAL A 43 -26.23 -5.43 -5.90
CA VAL A 43 -25.23 -6.38 -6.40
C VAL A 43 -24.80 -7.33 -5.28
N THR A 44 -24.93 -8.63 -5.53
CA THR A 44 -24.55 -9.68 -4.59
C THR A 44 -23.13 -10.18 -4.82
N ARG A 45 -22.51 -10.71 -3.76
CA ARG A 45 -21.14 -11.23 -3.80
C ARG A 45 -21.01 -12.47 -4.70
N ARG A 46 -19.79 -12.70 -5.20
CA ARG A 46 -19.36 -13.92 -5.91
C ARG A 46 -20.08 -14.20 -7.24
N MET A 47 -20.67 -13.17 -7.83
CA MET A 47 -21.17 -13.22 -9.21
C MET A 47 -20.00 -13.05 -10.19
N ARG A 48 -20.05 -13.79 -11.30
CA ARG A 48 -18.99 -13.78 -12.34
C ARG A 48 -19.34 -12.87 -13.52
N VAL A 49 -20.62 -12.72 -13.83
CA VAL A 49 -21.12 -12.02 -15.02
C VAL A 49 -22.24 -11.08 -14.57
N PHE A 50 -22.28 -9.90 -15.16
CA PHE A 50 -23.31 -8.88 -14.97
C PHE A 50 -23.84 -8.46 -16.34
N ASP A 51 -25.13 -8.63 -16.58
CA ASP A 51 -25.77 -8.26 -17.85
C ASP A 51 -26.15 -6.78 -17.92
N ASP A 52 -26.27 -6.12 -16.76
CA ASP A 52 -26.58 -4.69 -16.65
C ASP A 52 -25.34 -3.82 -16.95
N PRO A 53 -25.33 -3.07 -18.06
CA PRO A 53 -24.20 -2.21 -18.43
C PRO A 53 -23.94 -1.07 -17.44
N SER A 54 -24.95 -0.66 -16.67
CA SER A 54 -24.83 0.44 -15.70
C SER A 54 -23.85 0.13 -14.57
N LEU A 55 -23.62 -1.15 -14.27
CA LEU A 55 -22.72 -1.61 -13.23
C LEU A 55 -21.24 -1.53 -13.64
N GLN A 56 -20.96 -1.53 -14.95
CA GLN A 56 -19.60 -1.63 -15.49
C GLN A 56 -18.70 -0.48 -15.03
N ILE A 57 -19.23 0.74 -14.97
CA ILE A 57 -18.44 1.92 -14.57
C ILE A 57 -17.85 1.76 -13.17
N TRP A 58 -18.62 1.23 -12.22
CA TRP A 58 -18.18 1.03 -10.84
C TRP A 58 -17.09 -0.03 -10.74
N PHE A 59 -17.21 -1.11 -11.52
CA PHE A 59 -16.16 -2.13 -11.59
C PHE A 59 -14.88 -1.63 -12.27
N VAL A 60 -14.98 -0.75 -13.26
CA VAL A 60 -13.80 -0.10 -13.88
C VAL A 60 -13.08 0.80 -12.88
N ILE A 61 -13.82 1.60 -12.10
CA ILE A 61 -13.24 2.43 -11.03
C ILE A 61 -12.58 1.53 -9.97
N ALA A 62 -13.23 0.43 -9.58
CA ALA A 62 -12.66 -0.53 -8.64
C ALA A 62 -11.38 -1.19 -9.18
N ALA A 63 -11.36 -1.56 -10.47
CA ALA A 63 -10.20 -2.12 -11.13
C ALA A 63 -9.03 -1.11 -11.21
N PHE A 64 -9.32 0.17 -11.46
CA PHE A 64 -8.32 1.23 -11.38
C PHE A 64 -7.70 1.31 -9.97
N GLY A 65 -8.52 1.25 -8.92
CA GLY A 65 -8.03 1.15 -7.54
C GLY A 65 -7.12 -0.06 -7.30
N ALA A 66 -7.48 -1.22 -7.87
CA ALA A 66 -6.63 -2.43 -7.77
C ALA A 66 -5.27 -2.24 -8.47
N VAL A 67 -5.21 -1.55 -9.62
CA VAL A 67 -3.95 -1.21 -10.29
C VAL A 67 -3.10 -0.28 -9.42
N LEU A 68 -3.70 0.71 -8.75
CA LEU A 68 -2.97 1.57 -7.80
C LEU A 68 -2.41 0.77 -6.61
N ILE A 69 -3.17 -0.18 -6.07
CA ILE A 69 -2.68 -1.08 -5.01
C ILE A 69 -1.49 -1.92 -5.51
N ALA A 70 -1.58 -2.47 -6.73
CA ALA A 70 -0.47 -3.20 -7.34
C ALA A 70 0.79 -2.32 -7.47
N ALA A 71 0.64 -1.05 -7.86
CA ALA A 71 1.72 -0.08 -7.88
C ALA A 71 2.29 0.19 -6.47
N GLY A 72 1.43 0.24 -5.45
CA GLY A 72 1.83 0.38 -4.05
C GLY A 72 2.65 -0.81 -3.54
N ILE A 73 2.27 -2.04 -3.92
CA ILE A 73 3.04 -3.26 -3.64
C ILE A 73 4.39 -3.21 -4.35
N ALA A 74 4.41 -2.86 -5.64
CA ALA A 74 5.65 -2.72 -6.39
C ALA A 74 6.60 -1.68 -5.76
N ALA A 75 6.08 -0.52 -5.38
CA ALA A 75 6.83 0.53 -4.69
C ALA A 75 7.42 0.04 -3.34
N PHE A 76 6.70 -0.81 -2.61
CA PHE A 76 7.21 -1.43 -1.39
C PHE A 76 8.36 -2.41 -1.65
N LEU A 77 8.26 -3.24 -2.70
CA LEU A 77 9.36 -4.13 -3.09
C LEU A 77 10.60 -3.32 -3.52
N VAL A 78 10.39 -2.25 -4.28
CA VAL A 78 11.47 -1.31 -4.65
C VAL A 78 12.06 -0.64 -3.41
N GLN A 79 11.24 -0.25 -2.43
CA GLN A 79 11.70 0.30 -1.16
C GLN A 79 12.67 -0.65 -0.47
N ILE A 80 12.31 -1.94 -0.34
CA ILE A 80 13.17 -2.95 0.27
C ILE A 80 14.49 -3.05 -0.50
N PHE A 81 14.42 -3.21 -1.82
CA PHE A 81 15.59 -3.34 -2.69
C PHE A 81 16.55 -2.15 -2.56
N VAL A 82 16.03 -0.92 -2.68
CA VAL A 82 16.83 0.31 -2.59
C VAL A 82 17.42 0.48 -1.20
N SER A 83 16.67 0.16 -0.14
CA SER A 83 17.14 0.28 1.25
C SER A 83 18.28 -0.69 1.54
N ILE A 84 18.21 -1.92 1.05
CA ILE A 84 19.30 -2.90 1.19
C ILE A 84 20.55 -2.41 0.44
N ARG A 85 20.38 -1.88 -0.79
CA ARG A 85 21.49 -1.31 -1.57
C ARG A 85 22.16 -0.13 -0.86
N LYS A 86 21.37 0.70 -0.16
CA LYS A 86 21.82 1.89 0.58
C LYS A 86 22.00 1.63 2.08
N ARG A 87 22.14 0.37 2.51
CA ARG A 87 22.15 -0.01 3.93
C ARG A 87 23.17 0.77 4.78
N ALA A 88 24.33 1.10 4.20
CA ALA A 88 25.38 1.83 4.90
C ALA A 88 25.02 3.30 5.13
N GLU A 89 24.35 3.93 4.16
CA GLU A 89 23.86 5.31 4.28
C GLU A 89 22.68 5.43 5.24
N LEU A 90 21.86 4.37 5.31
CA LEU A 90 20.65 4.30 6.13
C LEU A 90 20.89 3.64 7.49
N ALA A 91 22.13 3.29 7.82
CA ALA A 91 22.48 2.58 9.04
C ALA A 91 21.99 3.33 10.29
N ASP A 92 21.45 2.57 11.23
CA ASP A 92 21.20 3.05 12.58
C ASP A 92 22.46 2.82 13.41
N VAL A 93 23.06 3.90 13.91
CA VAL A 93 24.31 3.89 14.68
C VAL A 93 24.08 4.10 16.17
N THR A 94 22.86 4.46 16.58
CA THR A 94 22.52 4.75 17.98
C THR A 94 21.82 3.57 18.65
N GLY A 95 21.08 2.77 17.87
CA GLY A 95 20.20 1.71 18.38
C GLY A 95 18.83 2.23 18.81
N ASP A 96 18.63 3.54 18.73
CA ASP A 96 17.36 4.24 18.88
C ASP A 96 17.19 5.22 17.71
N PRO A 97 16.58 4.76 16.60
CA PRO A 97 16.45 5.55 15.38
C PRO A 97 15.29 6.56 15.44
N TRP A 98 14.44 6.49 16.47
CA TRP A 98 13.18 7.24 16.54
C TRP A 98 12.99 8.05 17.83
N ASP A 99 13.97 8.08 18.75
CA ASP A 99 13.81 8.64 20.10
C ASP A 99 12.67 7.94 20.85
N GLY A 100 12.80 6.62 20.94
CA GLY A 100 11.82 5.69 21.51
C GLY A 100 11.57 5.95 23.00
N ARG A 101 10.34 5.68 23.45
CA ARG A 101 9.92 5.91 24.85
C ARG A 101 9.82 4.62 25.67
N THR A 102 10.20 3.52 25.07
CA THR A 102 10.00 2.16 25.54
C THR A 102 11.30 1.36 25.34
N LEU A 103 11.36 0.13 25.83
CA LEU A 103 12.62 -0.62 25.98
C LEU A 103 13.15 -1.24 24.68
N GLU A 104 12.38 -1.18 23.60
CA GLU A 104 12.69 -1.85 22.33
C GLU A 104 13.73 -1.16 21.45
#